data_AF-A0A7X3SR46-F1
#
_entry.id   AF-A0A7X3SR46-F1
#
_cell.length_a   1.000
_cell.length_b   1.000
_cell.length_c   1.000
_cell.angle_alpha   90.00
_cell.angle_beta   90.00
_cell.angle_gamma   90.00
#
_symmetry.space_group_name_H-M   'P 1'
#
loop_
_entity.id
_entity.type
_entity.pdbx_description
1 polymer ?
#
loop_
_entity_poly.entity_id
_entity_poly.type
_entity_poly.pdbx_seq_one_letter_code
_entity_poly.pdbx_strand_id
1 'polypeptide(L)'
;MEQDLTRFHISRPAAFLKCVKARNYSCALIIDAAIRHHLEVHHIEGLSYVLSGNGREVFFHKQMAGQVAFGAMQIVQSKSITIQILNRKGIPTPRSKRFGKHQKNDALRFFNKVRTDRAVMKPVEAAYGKGVHTGIRTQGDFEEAWSTISRKWGSVIVEEFVPGVECRYFVLDSKVLAVTNRVPAHVVGDGISSVANLISQKNDEARTQNVALKPVPDDDLSARVLAEQGLDMSSVPEGKRIVYLRNVSNISQGGDSIDMTEAVHPSLKQLAIDAVRAIPGLIYAGLDMIAEDHRRPLQGQIARILEINDYPMLSMHHFPAQGTARPVADAVIRHIFFDDGPVDPSWIPFDQNLFMLRCFGPGSVRFRDEILSAASPSNGEVPGAS
;
A
#
# COMPACT_ATOMS: atom_id res chain seq x y z
N MET A 1 -27.49 9.95 -28.56
CA MET A 1 -26.17 9.35 -28.27
C MET A 1 -25.29 10.27 -27.42
N GLU A 2 -25.15 11.56 -27.76
CA GLU A 2 -24.41 12.54 -26.93
C GLU A 2 -25.12 12.94 -25.60
N GLN A 3 -26.47 12.94 -25.58
CA GLN A 3 -27.26 13.24 -24.37
C GLN A 3 -27.32 12.08 -23.35
N ASP A 4 -26.98 10.85 -23.74
CA ASP A 4 -26.91 9.70 -22.81
C ASP A 4 -25.57 9.61 -22.08
N LEU A 5 -24.49 10.05 -22.73
CA LEU A 5 -23.15 10.08 -22.11
C LEU A 5 -23.07 11.08 -20.96
N THR A 6 -23.86 12.17 -21.01
CA THR A 6 -23.93 13.20 -19.96
C THR A 6 -24.72 12.77 -18.73
N ARG A 7 -25.71 11.86 -18.84
CA ARG A 7 -26.44 11.31 -17.68
C ARG A 7 -25.62 10.29 -16.88
N PHE A 8 -24.77 9.50 -17.54
CA PHE A 8 -23.89 8.54 -16.86
C PHE A 8 -22.65 9.21 -16.24
N HIS A 9 -22.20 10.35 -16.75
CA HIS A 9 -20.97 11.02 -16.30
C HIS A 9 -21.02 11.65 -14.89
N ILE A 10 -22.21 11.81 -14.30
CA ILE A 10 -22.39 12.40 -12.96
C ILE A 10 -23.38 11.57 -12.11
N SER A 11 -23.60 10.29 -12.43
CA SER A 11 -24.27 9.40 -11.49
C SER A 11 -23.37 9.21 -10.28
N ARG A 12 -23.83 9.62 -9.09
CA ARG A 12 -23.18 9.35 -7.80
C ARG A 12 -24.09 8.43 -7.00
N PRO A 13 -24.05 7.10 -7.22
CA PRO A 13 -24.86 6.17 -6.46
C PRO A 13 -24.66 6.38 -4.96
N ALA A 14 -25.70 6.11 -4.16
CA ALA A 14 -25.65 6.28 -2.71
C ALA A 14 -24.42 5.59 -2.09
N ALA A 15 -24.08 4.38 -2.57
CA ALA A 15 -22.89 3.65 -2.15
C ALA A 15 -21.58 4.43 -2.38
N PHE A 16 -21.41 5.06 -3.55
CA PHE A 16 -20.23 5.88 -3.85
C PHE A 16 -20.10 7.05 -2.86
N LEU A 17 -21.19 7.81 -2.67
CA LEU A 17 -21.20 8.95 -1.76
C LEU A 17 -20.93 8.54 -0.30
N LYS A 18 -21.44 7.37 0.13
CA LYS A 18 -21.15 6.80 1.45
C LYS A 18 -19.66 6.46 1.60
N CYS A 19 -19.04 5.86 0.58
CA CYS A 19 -17.61 5.54 0.59
C CYS A 19 -16.73 6.80 0.62
N VAL A 20 -17.08 7.84 -0.14
CA VAL A 20 -16.40 9.15 -0.09
C VAL A 20 -16.56 9.80 1.28
N LYS A 21 -17.78 9.85 1.84
CA LYS A 21 -18.05 10.41 3.17
C LYS A 21 -17.26 9.68 4.28
N ALA A 22 -17.13 8.36 4.17
CA ALA A 22 -16.33 7.55 5.08
C ALA A 22 -14.80 7.64 4.83
N ARG A 23 -14.36 8.45 3.86
CA ARG A 23 -12.96 8.56 3.41
C ARG A 23 -12.36 7.21 3.00
N ASN A 24 -13.19 6.30 2.49
CA ASN A 24 -12.79 5.01 1.96
C ASN A 24 -12.71 5.08 0.44
N TYR A 25 -11.65 5.71 -0.07
CA TYR A 25 -11.49 5.94 -1.50
C TYR A 25 -11.20 4.65 -2.28
N SER A 26 -10.68 3.61 -1.65
CA SER A 26 -10.53 2.30 -2.30
C SER A 26 -11.89 1.67 -2.63
N CYS A 27 -12.87 1.77 -1.73
CA CYS A 27 -14.26 1.42 -2.03
C CYS A 27 -14.82 2.29 -3.16
N ALA A 28 -14.65 3.62 -3.06
CA ALA A 28 -15.18 4.53 -4.06
C ALA A 28 -14.59 4.26 -5.46
N LEU A 29 -13.32 3.85 -5.55
CA LEU A 29 -12.66 3.46 -6.81
C LEU A 29 -13.24 2.19 -7.42
N ILE A 30 -13.60 1.18 -6.61
CA ILE A 30 -14.29 -0.02 -7.11
C ILE A 30 -15.66 0.35 -7.69
N ILE A 31 -16.43 1.19 -6.99
CA ILE A 31 -17.75 1.65 -7.44
C ILE A 31 -17.62 2.51 -8.71
N ASP A 32 -16.63 3.42 -8.76
CA ASP A 32 -16.36 4.24 -9.95
C ASP A 32 -16.00 3.39 -11.16
N ALA A 33 -15.13 2.39 -10.98
CA ALA A 33 -14.81 1.42 -12.02
C ALA A 33 -16.05 0.64 -12.48
N ALA A 34 -16.87 0.17 -11.54
CA ALA A 34 -18.11 -0.55 -11.88
C ALA A 34 -19.06 0.29 -12.75
N ILE A 35 -19.27 1.57 -12.40
CA ILE A 35 -20.10 2.50 -13.17
C ILE A 35 -19.53 2.71 -14.58
N ARG A 36 -18.21 2.90 -14.70
CA ARG A 36 -17.55 3.08 -16.00
C ARG A 36 -17.60 1.84 -16.88
N HIS A 37 -17.70 0.65 -16.28
CA HIS A 37 -17.92 -0.63 -16.97
C HIS A 37 -19.41 -1.00 -17.11
N HIS A 38 -20.31 -0.02 -16.91
CA HIS A 38 -21.77 -0.18 -17.06
C HIS A 38 -22.41 -1.26 -16.17
N LEU A 39 -21.81 -1.51 -14.99
CA LEU A 39 -22.41 -2.36 -13.97
C LEU A 39 -23.39 -1.57 -13.12
N GLU A 40 -24.48 -2.21 -12.72
CA GLU A 40 -25.44 -1.65 -11.77
C GLU A 40 -24.87 -1.68 -10.35
N VAL A 41 -25.15 -0.64 -9.57
CA VAL A 41 -24.69 -0.49 -8.18
C VAL A 41 -25.90 -0.47 -7.25
N HIS A 42 -26.09 -1.55 -6.52
CA HIS A 42 -27.17 -1.72 -5.55
C HIS A 42 -26.63 -1.49 -4.14
N HIS A 43 -26.88 -0.31 -3.56
CA HIS A 43 -26.46 -0.01 -2.18
C HIS A 43 -27.32 -0.81 -1.18
N ILE A 44 -26.68 -1.48 -0.22
CA ILE A 44 -27.37 -2.24 0.82
C ILE A 44 -27.38 -1.45 2.13
N GLU A 45 -26.23 -1.36 2.80
CA GLU A 45 -26.08 -0.62 4.06
C GLU A 45 -24.62 -0.24 4.27
N GLY A 46 -24.37 0.93 4.88
CA GLY A 46 -23.01 1.36 5.21
C GLY A 46 -22.11 1.37 3.98
N LEU A 47 -21.05 0.56 4.01
CA LEU A 47 -20.10 0.38 2.91
C LEU A 47 -20.28 -0.97 2.18
N SER A 48 -21.44 -1.61 2.36
CA SER A 48 -21.83 -2.85 1.70
C SER A 48 -22.75 -2.55 0.51
N TYR A 49 -22.46 -3.18 -0.63
CA TYR A 49 -23.18 -2.98 -1.88
C TYR A 49 -23.06 -4.23 -2.76
N VAL A 50 -23.96 -4.36 -3.72
CA VAL A 50 -23.93 -5.40 -4.73
C VAL A 50 -23.69 -4.75 -6.08
N LEU A 51 -22.79 -5.35 -6.87
CA LEU A 51 -22.57 -4.99 -8.25
C LEU A 51 -23.20 -6.06 -9.14
N SER A 52 -23.98 -5.65 -10.14
CA SER A 52 -24.68 -6.57 -11.06
C SER A 52 -24.43 -6.20 -12.52
N GLY A 53 -24.16 -7.20 -13.36
CA GLY A 53 -23.94 -7.02 -14.80
C GLY A 53 -23.28 -8.24 -15.43
N ASN A 54 -23.37 -8.38 -16.75
CA ASN A 54 -22.82 -9.52 -17.51
C ASN A 54 -23.22 -10.90 -16.95
N GLY A 55 -24.45 -11.04 -16.46
CA GLY A 55 -24.95 -12.29 -15.87
C GLY A 55 -24.35 -12.66 -14.51
N ARG A 56 -23.62 -11.73 -13.87
CA ARG A 56 -23.04 -11.91 -12.53
C ARG A 56 -23.61 -10.90 -11.55
N GLU A 57 -23.74 -11.34 -10.31
CA GLU A 57 -24.08 -10.50 -9.17
C GLU A 57 -23.08 -10.79 -8.05
N VAL A 58 -22.43 -9.74 -7.54
CA VAL A 58 -21.33 -9.88 -6.60
C VAL A 58 -21.49 -8.88 -5.47
N PHE A 59 -21.53 -9.40 -4.24
CA PHE A 59 -21.49 -8.61 -3.03
C PHE A 59 -20.08 -8.05 -2.78
N PHE A 60 -20.01 -6.80 -2.35
CA PHE A 60 -18.79 -6.16 -1.88
C PHE A 60 -19.02 -5.57 -0.50
N HIS A 61 -18.02 -5.72 0.37
CA HIS A 61 -17.88 -4.92 1.57
C HIS A 61 -16.65 -4.04 1.45
N LYS A 62 -16.88 -2.72 1.34
CA LYS A 62 -15.87 -1.72 1.00
C LYS A 62 -15.20 -2.09 -0.35
N GLN A 63 -13.91 -2.39 -0.46
CA GLN A 63 -13.26 -2.85 -1.71
C GLN A 63 -13.01 -4.37 -1.76
N MET A 64 -13.50 -5.14 -0.79
CA MET A 64 -13.36 -6.59 -0.78
C MET A 64 -14.57 -7.23 -1.48
N ALA A 65 -14.30 -8.07 -2.47
CA ALA A 65 -15.30 -8.80 -3.23
C ALA A 65 -15.69 -10.10 -2.53
N GLY A 66 -16.94 -10.54 -2.69
CA GLY A 66 -17.47 -11.76 -2.09
C GLY A 66 -16.79 -13.05 -2.57
N GLN A 67 -16.02 -13.01 -3.66
CA GLN A 67 -15.21 -14.13 -4.13
C GLN A 67 -13.98 -14.40 -3.27
N VAL A 68 -13.53 -13.44 -2.44
CA VAL A 68 -12.49 -13.70 -1.46
C VAL A 68 -13.06 -14.66 -0.42
N ALA A 69 -12.56 -15.88 -0.40
CA ALA A 69 -13.11 -16.93 0.46
C ALA A 69 -12.93 -16.56 1.94
N PHE A 70 -13.93 -16.85 2.77
CA PHE A 70 -13.84 -16.62 4.22
C PHE A 70 -12.61 -17.30 4.84
N GLY A 71 -12.26 -18.50 4.37
CA GLY A 71 -11.04 -19.20 4.81
C GLY A 71 -9.75 -18.44 4.46
N ALA A 72 -9.67 -17.82 3.28
CA ALA A 72 -8.55 -16.95 2.91
C ALA A 72 -8.44 -15.75 3.85
N MET A 73 -9.55 -15.10 4.19
CA MET A 73 -9.57 -14.00 5.15
C MET A 73 -9.04 -14.42 6.52
N GLN A 74 -9.50 -15.57 7.05
CA GLN A 74 -9.04 -16.09 8.34
C GLN A 74 -7.53 -16.38 8.35
N ILE A 75 -6.99 -16.85 7.23
CA ILE A 75 -5.56 -17.07 7.07
C ILE A 75 -4.79 -15.75 7.14
N VAL A 76 -5.13 -14.78 6.28
CA VAL A 76 -4.34 -13.54 6.13
C VAL A 76 -4.48 -12.58 7.30
N GLN A 77 -5.61 -12.62 8.02
CA GLN A 77 -5.80 -11.84 9.24
C GLN A 77 -4.97 -12.39 10.43
N SER A 78 -4.46 -13.63 10.33
CA SER A 78 -3.53 -14.20 11.28
C SER A 78 -2.11 -14.27 10.71
N LYS A 79 -1.25 -13.32 11.12
CA LYS A 79 0.17 -13.31 10.73
C LYS A 79 0.84 -14.67 10.99
N SER A 80 0.50 -15.31 12.11
CA SER A 80 1.07 -16.61 12.48
C SER A 80 0.63 -17.78 11.58
N ILE A 81 -0.62 -17.79 11.10
CA ILE A 81 -1.11 -18.83 10.19
C ILE A 81 -0.55 -18.58 8.78
N THR A 82 -0.58 -17.33 8.33
CA THR A 82 0.01 -16.92 7.04
C THR A 82 1.47 -17.36 6.92
N ILE A 83 2.30 -17.03 7.91
CA ILE A 83 3.72 -17.40 7.93
C ILE A 83 3.92 -18.92 7.85
N GLN A 84 3.12 -19.70 8.58
CA GLN A 84 3.20 -21.17 8.55
C GLN A 84 2.85 -21.74 7.17
N ILE A 85 1.81 -21.20 6.51
CA ILE A 85 1.42 -21.62 5.16
C ILE A 85 2.50 -21.27 4.14
N LEU A 86 3.03 -20.04 4.17
CA LEU A 86 4.10 -19.60 3.29
C LEU A 86 5.36 -20.46 3.47
N ASN A 87 5.78 -20.70 4.72
CA ASN A 87 6.97 -21.52 5.02
C ASN A 87 6.80 -22.97 4.55
N ARG A 88 5.60 -23.56 4.69
CA ARG A 88 5.31 -24.92 4.17
C ARG A 88 5.48 -25.03 2.66
N LYS A 89 5.32 -23.92 1.94
CA LYS A 89 5.49 -23.80 0.48
C LYS A 89 6.89 -23.33 0.08
N GLY A 90 7.82 -23.16 1.03
CA GLY A 90 9.17 -22.68 0.76
C GLY A 90 9.25 -21.18 0.46
N ILE A 91 8.18 -20.42 0.69
CA ILE A 91 8.16 -18.97 0.47
C ILE A 91 8.83 -18.29 1.68
N PRO A 92 9.86 -17.47 1.45
CA PRO A 92 10.68 -16.90 2.52
C PRO A 92 9.92 -15.82 3.30
N THR A 93 9.79 -16.03 4.60
CA THR A 93 9.26 -15.07 5.57
C THR A 93 10.32 -14.80 6.66
N PRO A 94 10.23 -13.69 7.42
CA PRO A 94 11.12 -13.47 8.54
C PRO A 94 11.04 -14.65 9.52
N ARG A 95 12.18 -15.16 9.98
CA ARG A 95 12.23 -16.16 11.05
C ARG A 95 11.51 -15.61 12.26
N SER A 96 10.37 -16.22 12.60
CA SER A 96 9.46 -15.68 13.62
C SER A 96 8.81 -16.81 14.41
N LYS A 97 8.43 -16.48 15.66
CA LYS A 97 7.68 -17.40 16.52
C LYS A 97 6.72 -16.62 17.42
N ARG A 98 5.51 -17.16 17.57
CA ARG A 98 4.48 -16.67 18.50
C ARG A 98 4.72 -17.24 19.90
N PHE A 99 4.55 -16.39 20.90
CA PHE A 99 4.60 -16.72 22.32
C PHE A 99 3.38 -16.15 23.03
N GLY A 100 2.75 -16.94 23.89
CA GLY A 100 1.73 -16.45 24.82
C GLY A 100 2.36 -15.60 25.94
N LYS A 101 1.51 -14.84 26.64
CA LYS A 101 1.90 -13.95 27.75
C LYS A 101 2.80 -14.62 28.81
N HIS A 102 2.56 -15.91 29.07
CA HIS A 102 3.27 -16.69 30.08
C HIS A 102 4.57 -17.35 29.58
N GLN A 103 4.94 -17.15 28.31
CA GLN A 103 6.11 -17.78 27.69
C GLN A 103 7.29 -16.81 27.52
N LYS A 104 7.42 -15.79 28.39
CA LYS A 104 8.48 -14.76 28.30
C LYS A 104 9.87 -15.36 28.21
N ASN A 105 10.17 -16.39 29.02
CA ASN A 105 11.49 -17.01 29.04
C ASN A 105 11.79 -17.75 27.73
N ASP A 106 10.80 -18.41 27.13
CA ASP A 106 10.96 -19.07 25.84
C ASP A 106 11.15 -18.06 24.71
N ALA A 107 10.40 -16.95 24.79
CA ALA A 107 10.53 -15.83 23.88
C ALA A 107 11.91 -15.18 23.96
N LEU A 108 12.46 -15.00 25.16
CA LEU A 108 13.80 -14.46 25.37
C LEU A 108 14.88 -15.40 24.80
N ARG A 109 14.74 -16.72 24.98
CA ARG A 109 15.66 -17.70 24.36
C ARG A 109 15.59 -17.64 22.84
N PHE A 110 14.39 -17.53 22.26
CA PHE A 110 14.23 -17.38 20.82
C PHE A 110 14.78 -16.05 20.31
N PHE A 111 14.52 -14.94 21.00
CA PHE A 111 15.07 -13.62 20.73
C PHE A 111 16.60 -13.68 20.62
N ASN A 112 17.27 -14.29 21.59
CA ASN A 112 18.72 -14.44 21.58
C ASN A 112 19.23 -15.34 20.44
N LYS A 113 18.42 -16.29 19.96
CA LYS A 113 18.78 -17.15 18.83
C LYS A 113 18.58 -16.45 17.47
N VAL A 114 17.56 -15.60 17.37
CA VAL A 114 17.13 -15.02 16.09
C VAL A 114 17.80 -13.69 15.78
N ARG A 115 18.10 -12.88 16.81
CA ARG A 115 18.75 -11.59 16.65
C ARG A 115 20.19 -11.76 16.13
N THR A 116 20.52 -11.05 15.06
CA THR A 116 21.92 -10.87 14.63
C THR A 116 22.49 -9.64 15.32
N ASP A 117 21.90 -8.48 15.04
CA ASP A 117 22.17 -7.19 15.68
C ASP A 117 20.93 -6.67 16.44
N ARG A 118 19.75 -6.86 15.85
CA ARG A 118 18.46 -6.42 16.38
C ARG A 118 17.35 -7.42 16.03
N ALA A 119 16.24 -7.33 16.74
CA ALA A 119 15.02 -8.08 16.45
C ALA A 119 13.80 -7.14 16.40
N VAL A 120 12.67 -7.71 16.02
CA VAL A 120 11.37 -7.04 16.04
C VAL A 120 10.42 -7.82 16.94
N MET A 121 9.60 -7.10 17.70
CA MET A 121 8.50 -7.67 18.46
C MET A 121 7.20 -6.97 18.09
N LYS A 122 6.15 -7.76 17.86
CA LYS A 122 4.83 -7.23 17.50
C LYS A 122 3.69 -8.08 18.06
N PRO A 123 2.51 -7.51 18.30
CA PRO A 123 1.31 -8.28 18.61
C PRO A 123 0.84 -9.10 17.40
N VAL A 124 0.07 -10.16 17.66
CA VAL A 124 -0.48 -11.03 16.61
C VAL A 124 -1.54 -10.31 15.78
N GLU A 125 -2.44 -9.56 16.44
CA GLU A 125 -3.70 -9.07 15.85
C GLU A 125 -3.75 -7.54 15.65
N ALA A 126 -2.61 -6.83 15.77
CA ALA A 126 -2.62 -5.39 15.49
C ALA A 126 -2.38 -5.09 14.01
N ALA A 127 -3.05 -4.03 13.55
CA ALA A 127 -2.90 -3.46 12.22
C ALA A 127 -2.17 -2.10 12.28
N TYR A 128 -1.72 -1.61 11.12
CA TYR A 128 -1.11 -0.28 10.94
C TYR A 128 0.16 -0.04 11.77
N GLY A 129 0.93 -1.10 12.05
CA GLY A 129 2.16 -1.00 12.85
C GLY A 129 1.96 -0.72 14.34
N LYS A 130 0.71 -0.75 14.85
CA LYS A 130 0.44 -0.50 16.28
C LYS A 130 1.09 -1.59 17.14
N GLY A 131 1.91 -1.16 18.10
CA GLY A 131 2.60 -2.08 19.02
C GLY A 131 3.77 -2.83 18.39
N VAL A 132 4.23 -2.42 17.19
CA VAL A 132 5.47 -2.95 16.60
C VAL A 132 6.65 -2.21 17.24
N HIS A 133 7.52 -2.97 17.89
CA HIS A 133 8.81 -2.50 18.41
C HIS A 133 9.90 -3.04 17.51
N THR A 134 10.61 -2.17 16.82
CA THR A 134 11.76 -2.52 15.98
C THR A 134 13.07 -2.13 16.65
N GLY A 135 14.19 -2.70 16.21
CA GLY A 135 15.49 -2.29 16.72
C GLY A 135 15.80 -2.75 18.14
N ILE A 136 15.17 -3.84 18.60
CA ILE A 136 15.38 -4.42 19.93
C ILE A 136 16.74 -5.12 19.93
N ARG A 137 17.71 -4.57 20.66
CA ARG A 137 19.11 -5.04 20.65
C ARG A 137 19.47 -5.76 21.94
N THR A 138 19.01 -5.23 23.06
CA THR A 138 19.40 -5.68 24.40
C THR A 138 18.28 -6.47 25.09
N GLN A 139 18.63 -7.16 26.18
CA GLN A 139 17.61 -7.77 27.04
C GLN A 139 16.72 -6.71 27.69
N GLY A 140 17.24 -5.52 28.03
CA GLY A 140 16.44 -4.43 28.56
C GLY A 140 15.35 -3.99 27.56
N ASP A 141 15.75 -3.75 26.31
CA ASP A 141 14.82 -3.41 25.22
C ASP A 141 13.73 -4.49 25.06
N PHE A 142 14.14 -5.77 25.14
CA PHE A 142 13.21 -6.90 25.04
C PHE A 142 12.19 -6.88 26.19
N GLU A 143 12.64 -6.62 27.42
CA GLU A 143 11.76 -6.62 28.58
C GLU A 143 10.73 -5.48 28.52
N GLU A 144 11.14 -4.30 28.05
CA GLU A 144 10.26 -3.16 27.83
C GLU A 144 9.22 -3.45 26.74
N ALA A 145 9.68 -3.91 25.57
CA ALA A 145 8.81 -4.27 24.45
C ALA A 145 7.85 -5.41 24.83
N TRP A 146 8.34 -6.46 25.50
CA TRP A 146 7.53 -7.57 26.00
C TRP A 146 6.43 -7.07 26.94
N SER A 147 6.79 -6.24 27.93
CA SER A 147 5.85 -5.71 28.90
C SER A 147 4.76 -4.89 28.23
N THR A 148 5.12 -4.03 27.29
CA THR A 148 4.17 -3.20 26.54
C THR A 148 3.21 -4.03 25.71
N ILE A 149 3.73 -4.98 24.92
CA ILE A 149 2.90 -5.76 24.00
C ILE A 149 2.05 -6.78 24.77
N SER A 150 2.65 -7.56 25.67
CA SER A 150 1.96 -8.66 26.35
C SER A 150 0.84 -8.17 27.28
N ARG A 151 0.96 -6.98 27.88
CA ARG A 151 -0.11 -6.38 28.71
C ARG A 151 -1.33 -6.01 27.89
N LYS A 152 -1.14 -5.46 26.69
CA LYS A 152 -2.23 -4.92 25.87
C LYS A 152 -2.83 -5.93 24.89
N TRP A 153 -2.05 -6.88 24.38
CA TRP A 153 -2.48 -7.85 23.37
C TRP A 153 -2.33 -9.31 23.77
N GLY A 154 -1.73 -9.62 24.92
CA GLY A 154 -1.57 -10.98 25.43
C GLY A 154 -0.50 -11.81 24.70
N SER A 155 -0.64 -12.03 23.39
CA SER A 155 0.33 -12.78 22.58
C SER A 155 1.35 -11.87 21.90
N VAL A 156 2.60 -12.33 21.80
CA VAL A 156 3.72 -11.61 21.19
C VAL A 156 4.38 -12.47 20.12
N ILE A 157 4.66 -11.87 18.97
CA ILE A 157 5.53 -12.44 17.93
C ILE A 157 6.92 -11.83 18.13
N VAL A 158 7.92 -12.69 18.23
CA VAL A 158 9.34 -12.30 18.12
C VAL A 158 9.81 -12.71 16.73
N GLU A 159 10.45 -11.79 16.01
CA GLU A 159 10.93 -12.04 14.65
C GLU A 159 12.32 -11.45 14.39
N GLU A 160 13.02 -12.03 13.42
CA GLU A 160 14.27 -11.46 12.92
C GLU A 160 14.04 -10.08 12.32
N PHE A 161 15.01 -9.18 12.48
CA PHE A 161 15.03 -7.95 11.73
C PHE A 161 15.55 -8.20 10.33
N VAL A 162 14.81 -7.76 9.32
CA VAL A 162 15.20 -7.87 7.91
C VAL A 162 15.50 -6.46 7.41
N PRO A 163 16.75 -6.14 7.03
CA PRO A 163 17.06 -4.87 6.41
C PRO A 163 16.54 -4.85 4.96
N GLY A 164 16.18 -3.68 4.46
CA GLY A 164 15.80 -3.49 3.07
C GLY A 164 14.78 -2.40 2.86
N VAL A 165 14.34 -2.26 1.61
CA VAL A 165 13.26 -1.40 1.18
C VAL A 165 11.96 -2.20 1.23
N GLU A 166 10.92 -1.64 1.84
CA GLU A 166 9.60 -2.25 1.90
C GLU A 166 8.73 -1.75 0.73
N CYS A 167 8.18 -2.69 -0.04
CA CYS A 167 7.22 -2.39 -1.10
C CYS A 167 5.91 -3.13 -0.90
N ARG A 168 4.81 -2.45 -1.25
CA ARG A 168 3.46 -3.00 -1.36
C ARG A 168 3.22 -3.44 -2.79
N TYR A 169 3.02 -4.73 -2.99
CA TYR A 169 2.59 -5.34 -4.24
C TYR A 169 1.07 -5.48 -4.24
N PHE A 170 0.42 -5.14 -5.34
CA PHE A 170 -0.94 -5.54 -5.61
C PHE A 170 -0.93 -6.71 -6.58
N VAL A 171 -1.35 -7.87 -6.08
CA VAL A 171 -1.45 -9.11 -6.85
C VAL A 171 -2.92 -9.38 -7.12
N LEU A 172 -3.28 -9.61 -8.38
CA LEU A 172 -4.59 -10.07 -8.81
C LEU A 172 -4.38 -11.41 -9.50
N ASP A 173 -4.86 -12.47 -8.85
CA ASP A 173 -4.70 -13.86 -9.24
C ASP A 173 -3.23 -14.20 -9.53
N SER A 174 -2.87 -14.23 -10.81
CA SER A 174 -1.59 -14.72 -11.31
C SER A 174 -0.68 -13.60 -11.81
N LYS A 175 -1.00 -12.33 -11.50
CA LYS A 175 -0.28 -11.16 -11.98
C LYS A 175 -0.04 -10.13 -10.87
N VAL A 176 1.15 -9.53 -10.86
CA VAL A 176 1.43 -8.30 -10.12
C VAL A 176 1.05 -7.12 -11.01
N LEU A 177 0.05 -6.35 -10.59
CA LEU A 177 -0.45 -5.23 -11.40
C LEU A 177 0.06 -3.86 -10.94
N ALA A 178 0.51 -3.77 -9.68
CA ALA A 178 1.15 -2.58 -9.16
C ALA A 178 2.16 -2.93 -8.07
N VAL A 179 3.23 -2.15 -7.98
CA VAL A 179 4.18 -2.19 -6.86
C VAL A 179 4.49 -0.76 -6.43
N THR A 180 4.38 -0.50 -5.14
CA THR A 180 4.61 0.83 -4.57
C THR A 180 5.61 0.76 -3.44
N ASN A 181 6.70 1.51 -3.56
CA ASN A 181 7.59 1.81 -2.44
C ASN A 181 6.91 2.82 -1.53
N ARG A 182 6.85 2.53 -0.23
CA ARG A 182 6.30 3.44 0.78
C ARG A 182 7.44 4.09 1.53
N VAL A 183 7.69 5.35 1.24
CA VAL A 183 8.75 6.12 1.91
C VAL A 183 8.16 6.78 3.16
N PRO A 184 8.81 6.71 4.34
CA PRO A 184 8.37 7.43 5.52
C PRO A 184 8.20 8.93 5.25
N ALA A 185 7.42 9.60 6.11
CA ALA A 185 7.24 11.05 5.99
C ALA A 185 8.60 11.75 6.03
N HIS A 186 8.85 12.60 5.03
CA HIS A 186 10.15 13.22 4.83
C HIS A 186 10.02 14.53 4.06
N VAL A 187 11.04 15.37 4.17
CA VAL A 187 11.32 16.48 3.27
C VAL A 187 12.72 16.32 2.67
N VAL A 188 12.99 17.01 1.55
CA VAL A 188 14.30 17.01 0.91
C VAL A 188 14.86 18.42 1.05
N GLY A 189 16.06 18.53 1.64
CA GLY A 189 16.75 19.81 1.78
C GLY A 189 17.05 20.45 0.44
N ASP A 190 16.91 21.77 0.38
CA ASP A 190 17.29 22.61 -0.75
C ASP A 190 18.52 23.49 -0.41
N GLY A 191 19.04 23.41 0.83
CA GLY A 191 20.12 24.24 1.33
C GLY A 191 19.72 25.67 1.70
N ILE A 192 18.43 26.02 1.62
CA ILE A 192 17.93 27.40 1.77
C ILE A 192 16.74 27.47 2.74
N SER A 193 15.76 26.59 2.58
CA SER A 193 14.52 26.55 3.35
C SER A 193 14.70 25.77 4.66
N SER A 194 14.05 26.25 5.72
CA SER A 194 13.95 25.50 6.97
C SER A 194 13.10 24.24 6.80
N VAL A 195 13.26 23.26 7.69
CA VAL A 195 12.40 22.06 7.72
C VAL A 195 10.91 22.44 7.76
N ALA A 196 10.51 23.40 8.59
CA ALA A 196 9.12 23.87 8.65
C ALA A 196 8.61 24.40 7.31
N ASN A 197 9.44 25.18 6.60
CA ASN A 197 9.08 25.71 5.28
C ASN A 197 8.98 24.59 4.23
N LEU A 198 9.91 23.63 4.26
CA LEU A 198 9.86 22.46 3.36
C LEU A 198 8.62 21.59 3.62
N ILE A 199 8.19 21.44 4.88
CA ILE A 199 6.93 20.75 5.22
C ILE A 199 5.73 21.51 4.63
N SER A 200 5.68 22.84 4.83
CA SER A 200 4.61 23.69 4.29
C SER A 200 4.53 23.59 2.76
N GLN A 201 5.67 23.66 2.07
CA GLN A 201 5.76 23.51 0.61
C GLN A 201 5.32 22.12 0.15
N LYS A 202 5.72 21.05 0.85
CA LYS A 202 5.32 19.68 0.51
C LYS A 202 3.84 19.43 0.78
N ASN A 203 3.25 20.15 1.74
CA ASN A 203 1.82 20.13 2.07
C ASN A 203 1.01 21.08 1.20
N ASP A 204 1.41 21.26 -0.07
CA ASP A 204 0.66 22.06 -1.02
C ASP A 204 -0.77 21.54 -1.26
N GLU A 205 -1.52 22.31 -2.04
CA GLU A 205 -2.89 21.98 -2.40
C GLU A 205 -3.00 20.60 -3.09
N ALA A 206 -2.04 20.25 -3.95
CA ALA A 206 -2.05 18.98 -4.67
C ALA A 206 -1.92 17.78 -3.72
N ARG A 207 -1.03 17.85 -2.72
CA ARG A 207 -0.90 16.82 -1.70
C ARG A 207 -2.14 16.73 -0.82
N THR A 208 -2.67 17.87 -0.39
CA THR A 208 -3.81 17.91 0.55
C THR A 208 -5.12 17.44 -0.09
N GLN A 209 -5.27 17.62 -1.41
CA GLN A 209 -6.39 17.08 -2.18
C GLN A 209 -6.21 15.62 -2.58
N ASN A 210 -4.98 15.07 -2.56
CA ASN A 210 -4.73 13.68 -2.90
C ASN A 210 -5.45 12.71 -1.92
N VAL A 211 -6.31 11.87 -2.48
CA VAL A 211 -7.14 10.90 -1.76
C VAL A 211 -6.35 9.75 -1.12
N ALA A 212 -5.12 9.50 -1.58
CA ALA A 212 -4.22 8.49 -1.02
C ALA A 212 -3.26 9.07 0.02
N LEU A 213 -2.78 10.30 -0.18
CA LEU A 213 -1.75 10.90 0.67
C LEU A 213 -2.35 11.58 1.91
N LYS A 214 -1.47 11.82 2.89
CA LYS A 214 -1.75 12.66 4.05
C LYS A 214 -0.71 13.77 4.16
N PRO A 215 -1.06 14.92 4.74
CA PRO A 215 -0.08 15.94 5.05
C PRO A 215 1.10 15.36 5.82
N VAL A 216 2.31 15.82 5.49
CA VAL A 216 3.51 15.60 6.30
C VAL A 216 3.28 16.29 7.66
N PRO A 217 3.41 15.57 8.77
CA PRO A 217 3.12 16.13 10.10
C PRO A 217 4.29 16.95 10.64
N ASP A 218 3.96 17.95 11.45
CA ASP A 218 4.86 18.85 12.17
C ASP A 218 4.68 18.77 13.71
N ASP A 219 4.26 17.61 14.21
CA ASP A 219 3.93 17.38 15.63
C ASP A 219 5.14 16.95 16.50
N ASP A 220 4.88 16.72 17.80
CA ASP A 220 5.89 16.30 18.78
C ASP A 220 6.68 15.06 18.36
N LEU A 221 6.06 14.13 17.63
CA LEU A 221 6.75 12.95 17.12
C LEU A 221 7.73 13.35 16.00
N SER A 222 7.35 14.29 15.13
CA SER A 222 8.25 14.85 14.12
C SER A 222 9.44 15.54 14.78
N ALA A 223 9.20 16.33 15.83
CA ALA A 223 10.26 17.00 16.59
C ALA A 223 11.27 16.01 17.20
N ARG A 224 10.80 14.88 17.76
CA ARG A 224 11.67 13.82 18.30
C ARG A 224 12.52 13.16 17.22
N VAL A 225 11.91 12.80 16.09
CA VAL A 225 12.62 12.17 14.96
C VAL A 225 13.65 13.12 14.34
N LEU A 226 13.37 14.44 14.31
CA LEU A 226 14.34 15.45 13.89
C LEU A 226 15.52 15.55 14.86
N ALA A 227 15.26 15.56 16.17
CA ALA A 227 16.30 15.64 17.18
C ALA A 227 17.26 14.43 17.12
N GLU A 228 16.74 13.22 16.84
CA GLU A 228 17.56 12.02 16.58
C GLU A 228 18.53 12.19 15.40
N GLN A 229 18.22 13.08 14.46
CA GLN A 229 19.04 13.42 13.29
C GLN A 229 19.90 14.69 13.51
N GLY A 230 19.90 15.25 14.73
CA GLY A 230 20.58 16.50 15.05
C GLY A 230 19.96 17.73 14.39
N LEU A 231 18.65 17.71 14.12
CA LEU A 231 17.90 18.77 13.45
C LEU A 231 16.71 19.22 14.31
N ASP A 232 16.16 20.37 13.98
CA ASP A 232 14.89 20.89 14.46
C ASP A 232 14.09 21.54 13.33
N MET A 233 12.93 22.12 13.63
CA MET A 233 12.06 22.76 12.64
C MET A 233 12.67 24.00 11.96
N SER A 234 13.61 24.66 12.63
CA SER A 234 14.29 25.87 12.13
C SER A 234 15.53 25.55 11.28
N SER A 235 16.04 24.34 11.42
CA SER A 235 17.23 23.87 10.71
C SER A 235 17.04 23.92 9.19
N VAL A 236 18.10 24.31 8.47
CA VAL A 236 18.15 24.35 7.00
C VAL A 236 18.98 23.15 6.53
N PRO A 237 18.37 22.06 6.03
CA PRO A 237 19.11 20.89 5.60
C PRO A 237 19.85 21.15 4.29
N GLU A 238 21.05 20.60 4.16
CA GLU A 238 21.83 20.65 2.92
C GLU A 238 21.04 20.15 1.71
N GLY A 239 21.37 20.68 0.53
CA GLY A 239 20.75 20.30 -0.73
C GLY A 239 20.75 18.78 -0.93
N LYS A 240 19.58 18.22 -1.30
CA LYS A 240 19.32 16.79 -1.52
C LYS A 240 19.38 15.91 -0.27
N ARG A 241 19.66 16.44 0.92
CA ARG A 241 19.58 15.67 2.16
C ARG A 241 18.13 15.30 2.43
N ILE A 242 17.84 14.00 2.52
CA ILE A 242 16.53 13.52 2.97
C ILE A 242 16.46 13.68 4.49
N VAL A 243 15.43 14.36 4.97
CA VAL A 243 15.15 14.54 6.40
C VAL A 243 13.85 13.84 6.71
N TYR A 244 13.89 12.83 7.57
CA TYR A 244 12.70 12.07 7.96
C TYR A 244 11.96 12.75 9.12
N LEU A 245 10.62 12.70 9.07
CA LEU A 245 9.70 13.16 10.13
C LEU A 245 8.99 11.98 10.80
N ARG A 246 9.16 10.77 10.26
CA ARG A 246 8.64 9.50 10.79
C ARG A 246 9.64 8.38 10.54
N ASN A 247 9.69 7.43 11.46
CA ASN A 247 10.49 6.20 11.33
C ASN A 247 9.74 5.06 10.62
N VAL A 248 8.44 5.23 10.35
CA VAL A 248 7.58 4.21 9.73
C VAL A 248 7.13 4.60 8.32
N SER A 249 7.15 3.63 7.42
CA SER A 249 6.77 3.67 5.99
C SER A 249 5.24 3.71 5.76
N ASN A 250 4.52 4.47 6.57
CA ASN A 250 3.06 4.58 6.50
C ASN A 250 2.61 5.85 5.77
N ILE A 251 1.97 5.70 4.60
CA ILE A 251 1.38 6.82 3.84
C ILE A 251 0.37 7.60 4.71
N SER A 252 -0.38 6.89 5.57
CA SER A 252 -1.33 7.51 6.50
C SER A 252 -0.69 8.42 7.55
N GLN A 253 0.64 8.40 7.71
CA GLN A 253 1.40 9.27 8.60
C GLN A 253 2.22 10.32 7.84
N GLY A 254 1.84 10.64 6.60
CA GLY A 254 2.51 11.65 5.79
C GLY A 254 3.64 11.11 4.93
N GLY A 255 3.76 9.79 4.77
CA GLY A 255 4.69 9.16 3.82
C GLY A 255 4.29 9.37 2.36
N ASP A 256 5.17 8.96 1.46
CA ASP A 256 4.95 9.01 0.01
C ASP A 256 4.78 7.59 -0.57
N SER A 257 3.88 7.46 -1.54
CA SER A 257 3.74 6.30 -2.42
C SER A 257 4.49 6.55 -3.73
N ILE A 258 5.51 5.74 -4.02
CA ILE A 258 6.26 5.83 -5.28
C ILE A 258 5.97 4.57 -6.11
N ASP A 259 5.40 4.74 -7.30
CA ASP A 259 5.22 3.63 -8.25
C ASP A 259 6.59 3.06 -8.66
N MET A 260 6.75 1.76 -8.52
CA MET A 260 7.95 1.02 -8.95
C MET A 260 7.59 -0.20 -9.79
N THR A 261 6.36 -0.28 -10.29
CA THR A 261 5.83 -1.48 -10.95
C THR A 261 6.73 -1.99 -12.08
N GLU A 262 7.22 -1.11 -12.95
CA GLU A 262 8.13 -1.52 -14.04
C GLU A 262 9.57 -1.76 -13.58
N ALA A 263 10.00 -1.07 -12.51
CA ALA A 263 11.36 -1.17 -12.01
C ALA A 263 11.61 -2.49 -11.24
N VAL A 264 10.56 -3.16 -10.76
CA VAL A 264 10.70 -4.39 -9.97
C VAL A 264 11.11 -5.57 -10.84
N HIS A 265 12.15 -6.28 -10.41
CA HIS A 265 12.66 -7.46 -11.09
C HIS A 265 11.60 -8.58 -11.18
N PRO A 266 11.45 -9.26 -12.34
CA PRO A 266 10.44 -10.30 -12.54
C PRO A 266 10.44 -11.42 -11.50
N SER A 267 11.62 -11.83 -10.99
CA SER A 267 11.69 -12.88 -9.96
C SER A 267 11.01 -12.49 -8.64
N LEU A 268 10.99 -11.20 -8.28
CA LEU A 268 10.28 -10.74 -7.08
C LEU A 268 8.78 -10.62 -7.35
N LYS A 269 8.38 -10.28 -8.59
CA LYS A 269 6.97 -10.37 -9.00
C LYS A 269 6.46 -11.82 -8.91
N GLN A 270 7.26 -12.78 -9.37
CA GLN A 270 6.92 -14.20 -9.26
C GLN A 270 6.81 -14.65 -7.80
N LEU A 271 7.73 -14.22 -6.93
CA LEU A 271 7.67 -14.49 -5.50
C LEU A 271 6.37 -13.98 -4.86
N ALA A 272 5.92 -12.78 -5.24
CA ALA A 272 4.66 -12.20 -4.76
C ALA A 272 3.44 -13.00 -5.27
N ILE A 273 3.45 -13.46 -6.53
CA ILE A 273 2.41 -14.31 -7.10
C ILE A 273 2.32 -15.64 -6.35
N ASP A 274 3.46 -16.30 -6.13
CA ASP A 274 3.52 -17.58 -5.43
C ASP A 274 3.03 -17.44 -3.98
N ALA A 275 3.36 -16.33 -3.32
CA ALA A 275 2.88 -16.01 -1.97
C ALA A 275 1.36 -15.86 -1.88
N VAL A 276 0.73 -15.17 -2.84
CA VAL A 276 -0.73 -15.03 -2.86
C VAL A 276 -1.41 -16.35 -3.22
N ARG A 277 -0.89 -17.08 -4.22
CA ARG A 277 -1.39 -18.41 -4.61
C ARG A 277 -1.26 -19.47 -3.52
N ALA A 278 -0.33 -19.29 -2.58
CA ALA A 278 -0.21 -20.17 -1.42
C ALA A 278 -1.44 -20.09 -0.49
N ILE A 279 -2.29 -19.07 -0.62
CA ILE A 279 -3.51 -18.86 0.16
C ILE A 279 -4.75 -19.22 -0.70
N PRO A 280 -5.36 -20.40 -0.53
CA PRO A 280 -6.49 -20.82 -1.33
C PRO A 280 -7.70 -19.90 -1.17
N GLY A 281 -8.30 -19.48 -2.29
CA GLY A 281 -9.50 -18.62 -2.30
C GLY A 281 -9.20 -17.12 -2.16
N LEU A 282 -7.94 -16.69 -2.18
CA LEU A 282 -7.54 -15.29 -2.19
C LEU A 282 -7.34 -14.81 -3.64
N ILE A 283 -8.35 -14.15 -4.22
CA ILE A 283 -8.32 -13.74 -5.63
C ILE A 283 -7.48 -12.49 -5.90
N TYR A 284 -7.30 -11.62 -4.92
CA TYR A 284 -6.34 -10.52 -4.95
C TYR A 284 -5.89 -10.16 -3.55
N ALA A 285 -4.72 -9.55 -3.44
CA ALA A 285 -4.18 -9.12 -2.16
C ALA A 285 -3.18 -7.98 -2.30
N GLY A 286 -3.06 -7.22 -1.21
CA GLY A 286 -1.93 -6.34 -0.97
C GLY A 286 -0.85 -7.08 -0.20
N LEU A 287 0.28 -7.35 -0.85
CA LEU A 287 1.41 -8.07 -0.27
C LEU A 287 2.53 -7.11 0.11
N ASP A 288 3.02 -7.18 1.34
CA ASP A 288 4.22 -6.49 1.78
C ASP A 288 5.43 -7.39 1.63
N MET A 289 6.42 -6.89 0.92
CA MET A 289 7.72 -7.53 0.77
C MET A 289 8.80 -6.54 1.12
N ILE A 290 9.77 -7.00 1.89
CA ILE A 290 11.04 -6.31 2.08
C ILE A 290 12.11 -7.01 1.27
N ALA A 291 12.93 -6.23 0.56
CA ALA A 291 14.09 -6.72 -0.16
C ALA A 291 15.23 -5.71 -0.08
N GLU A 292 16.48 -6.15 -0.22
CA GLU A 292 17.63 -5.25 -0.29
C GLU A 292 17.49 -4.27 -1.46
N ASP A 293 17.12 -4.78 -2.63
CA ASP A 293 16.79 -3.98 -3.80
C ASP A 293 15.76 -4.70 -4.69
N HIS A 294 14.60 -4.06 -4.85
CA HIS A 294 13.51 -4.58 -5.68
C HIS A 294 13.85 -4.65 -7.17
N ARG A 295 14.91 -3.98 -7.64
CA ARG A 295 15.35 -3.99 -9.04
C ARG A 295 16.28 -5.16 -9.36
N ARG A 296 16.81 -5.82 -8.35
CA ARG A 296 17.74 -6.95 -8.49
C ARG A 296 17.01 -8.31 -8.48
N PRO A 297 17.59 -9.36 -9.06
CA PRO A 297 17.03 -10.71 -8.97
C PRO A 297 16.96 -11.20 -7.53
N LEU A 298 16.01 -12.09 -7.25
CA LEU A 298 15.85 -12.74 -5.93
C LEU A 298 17.11 -13.52 -5.54
N GLN A 299 17.77 -14.14 -6.52
CA GLN A 299 19.02 -14.86 -6.32
C GLN A 299 20.12 -13.88 -5.88
N GLY A 300 20.78 -14.18 -4.75
CA GLY A 300 21.90 -13.38 -4.25
C GLY A 300 21.49 -12.12 -3.47
N GLN A 301 20.24 -12.03 -3.02
CA GLN A 301 19.81 -11.01 -2.06
C GLN A 301 18.83 -11.59 -1.03
N ILE A 302 18.63 -10.86 0.06
CA ILE A 302 17.57 -11.16 1.03
C ILE A 302 16.27 -10.49 0.58
N ALA A 303 15.22 -11.28 0.40
CA ALA A 303 13.84 -10.82 0.30
C ALA A 303 12.91 -11.65 1.17
N ARG A 304 11.93 -11.02 1.83
CA ARG A 304 11.00 -11.66 2.77
C ARG A 304 9.59 -11.11 2.59
N ILE A 305 8.61 -12.00 2.58
CA ILE A 305 7.18 -11.63 2.66
C ILE A 305 6.86 -11.27 4.11
N LEU A 306 6.41 -10.04 4.34
CA LEU A 306 6.09 -9.52 5.66
C LEU A 306 4.62 -9.74 6.03
N GLU A 307 3.72 -9.46 5.10
CA GLU A 307 2.27 -9.50 5.31
C GLU A 307 1.54 -9.71 3.98
N ILE A 308 0.36 -10.34 4.03
CA ILE A 308 -0.59 -10.43 2.94
C ILE A 308 -1.91 -9.86 3.46
N ASN A 309 -2.56 -9.00 2.69
CA ASN A 309 -3.77 -8.28 3.10
C ASN A 309 -4.90 -8.56 2.11
N ASP A 310 -6.01 -9.12 2.59
CA ASP A 310 -7.31 -9.28 1.91
C ASP A 310 -8.01 -7.94 1.64
N TYR A 311 -7.58 -6.90 2.34
CA TYR A 311 -8.15 -5.57 2.30
C TYR A 311 -7.15 -4.50 1.78
N PRO A 312 -6.62 -4.63 0.55
CA PRO A 312 -5.59 -3.71 0.07
C PRO A 312 -6.11 -2.30 -0.14
N MET A 313 -5.31 -1.30 0.22
CA MET A 313 -5.57 0.09 -0.12
C MET A 313 -5.26 0.29 -1.61
N LEU A 314 -6.29 0.42 -2.45
CA LEU A 314 -6.13 0.60 -3.89
C LEU A 314 -5.72 2.04 -4.24
N SER A 315 -6.14 3.01 -3.43
CA SER A 315 -5.93 4.44 -3.73
C SER A 315 -4.44 4.81 -3.86
N MET A 316 -3.52 4.16 -3.14
CA MET A 316 -2.08 4.43 -3.29
C MET A 316 -1.52 4.07 -4.68
N HIS A 317 -2.13 3.10 -5.35
CA HIS A 317 -1.75 2.71 -6.71
C HIS A 317 -2.40 3.63 -7.75
N HIS A 318 -3.62 4.11 -7.48
CA HIS A 318 -4.31 5.07 -8.36
C HIS A 318 -3.76 6.49 -8.25
N PHE A 319 -3.28 6.90 -7.07
CA PHE A 319 -2.81 8.26 -6.79
C PHE A 319 -1.42 8.21 -6.13
N PRO A 320 -0.38 7.72 -6.82
CA PRO A 320 0.96 7.73 -6.28
C PRO A 320 1.43 9.18 -6.08
N ALA A 321 2.28 9.42 -5.09
CA ALA A 321 2.99 10.70 -4.95
C ALA A 321 3.97 10.92 -6.11
N GLN A 322 4.58 9.84 -6.61
CA GLN A 322 5.52 9.85 -7.74
C GLN A 322 5.35 8.60 -8.61
N GLY A 323 5.50 8.76 -9.92
CA GLY A 323 5.39 7.69 -10.89
C GLY A 323 3.99 7.52 -11.49
N THR A 324 3.73 6.38 -12.11
CA THR A 324 2.55 6.18 -12.95
C THR A 324 1.36 5.68 -12.12
N ALA A 325 0.19 6.30 -12.31
CA ALA A 325 -1.07 5.80 -11.76
C ALA A 325 -1.42 4.44 -12.36
N ARG A 326 -1.83 3.49 -11.50
CA ARG A 326 -2.23 2.13 -11.87
C ARG A 326 -3.69 1.91 -11.50
N PRO A 327 -4.63 1.84 -12.47
CA PRO A 327 -6.05 1.67 -12.21
C PRO A 327 -6.42 0.24 -11.82
N VAL A 328 -5.86 -0.25 -10.70
CA VAL A 328 -6.07 -1.62 -10.21
C VAL A 328 -7.52 -1.95 -9.83
N ALA A 329 -8.37 -0.94 -9.65
CA ALA A 329 -9.79 -1.13 -9.35
C ALA A 329 -10.54 -1.64 -10.59
N ASP A 330 -10.21 -1.10 -11.76
CA ASP A 330 -10.71 -1.59 -13.03
C ASP A 330 -10.27 -3.01 -13.32
N ALA A 331 -9.01 -3.33 -13.02
CA ALA A 331 -8.53 -4.70 -13.20
C ALA A 331 -9.32 -5.70 -12.34
N VAL A 332 -9.67 -5.33 -11.10
CA VAL A 332 -10.53 -6.13 -10.22
C VAL A 332 -11.94 -6.29 -10.82
N ILE A 333 -12.58 -5.18 -11.23
CA ILE A 333 -13.92 -5.22 -11.84
C ILE A 333 -13.93 -6.08 -13.10
N ARG A 334 -12.96 -5.89 -14.00
CA ARG A 334 -12.82 -6.67 -15.22
C ARG A 334 -12.64 -8.15 -14.92
N HIS A 335 -11.71 -8.50 -14.03
CA HIS A 335 -11.48 -9.89 -13.66
C HIS A 335 -12.73 -10.58 -13.07
N ILE A 336 -13.56 -9.84 -12.33
CA ILE A 336 -14.74 -10.38 -11.67
C ILE A 336 -15.95 -10.47 -12.61
N PHE A 337 -16.17 -9.49 -13.48
CA PHE A 337 -17.40 -9.35 -14.27
C PHE A 337 -17.22 -9.64 -15.76
N PHE A 338 -15.99 -9.84 -16.21
CA PHE A 338 -15.64 -10.03 -17.62
C PHE A 338 -14.70 -11.24 -17.73
N ASP A 339 -14.86 -12.05 -18.77
CA ASP A 339 -14.07 -13.28 -18.97
C ASP A 339 -12.66 -13.01 -19.53
N ASP A 340 -12.20 -11.76 -19.44
CA ASP A 340 -10.98 -11.26 -20.08
C ASP A 340 -9.69 -11.59 -19.29
N GLY A 341 -9.83 -12.27 -18.14
CA GLY A 341 -8.74 -12.50 -17.19
C GLY A 341 -8.17 -11.18 -16.60
N PRO A 342 -7.06 -11.24 -15.84
CA PRO A 342 -6.43 -10.04 -15.32
C PRO A 342 -5.76 -9.23 -16.45
N VAL A 343 -6.24 -7.99 -16.67
CA VAL A 343 -5.74 -7.05 -17.69
C VAL A 343 -4.66 -6.15 -17.09
N ASP A 344 -3.64 -5.80 -17.90
CA ASP A 344 -2.65 -4.80 -17.50
C ASP A 344 -3.35 -3.44 -17.29
N PRO A 345 -3.27 -2.83 -16.09
CA PRO A 345 -3.91 -1.55 -15.81
C PRO A 345 -3.42 -0.40 -16.70
N SER A 346 -2.23 -0.49 -17.31
CA SER A 346 -1.67 0.56 -18.16
C SER A 346 -2.55 0.89 -19.39
N TRP A 347 -3.39 -0.06 -19.82
CA TRP A 347 -4.29 0.08 -20.96
C TRP A 347 -5.68 0.63 -20.60
N ILE A 348 -5.97 0.80 -19.32
CA ILE A 348 -7.31 1.20 -18.88
C ILE A 348 -7.32 2.72 -18.68
N PRO A 349 -8.08 3.49 -19.47
CA PRO A 349 -8.18 4.92 -19.26
C PRO A 349 -8.77 5.21 -17.88
N PHE A 350 -7.97 5.80 -16.99
CA PHE A 350 -8.42 6.29 -15.70
C PHE A 350 -8.04 7.76 -15.56
N ASP A 351 -9.06 8.60 -15.44
CA ASP A 351 -8.90 10.03 -15.23
C ASP A 351 -9.01 10.34 -13.73
N GLN A 352 -7.85 10.60 -13.12
CA GLN A 352 -7.73 11.01 -11.73
C GLN A 352 -8.53 12.29 -11.43
N ASN A 353 -8.52 13.26 -12.34
CA ASN A 353 -9.24 14.53 -12.17
C ASN A 353 -10.75 14.30 -12.20
N LEU A 354 -11.23 13.45 -13.09
CA LEU A 354 -12.65 13.11 -13.16
C LEU A 354 -13.11 12.36 -11.90
N PHE A 355 -12.30 11.44 -11.37
CA PHE A 355 -12.60 10.80 -10.08
C PHE A 355 -12.68 11.81 -8.94
N MET A 356 -11.74 12.77 -8.89
CA MET A 356 -11.71 13.84 -7.89
C MET A 356 -12.96 14.74 -7.99
N LEU A 357 -13.37 15.13 -9.20
CA LEU A 357 -14.63 15.85 -9.43
C LEU A 357 -15.84 15.08 -8.90
N ARG A 358 -15.87 13.77 -9.10
CA ARG A 358 -16.96 12.93 -8.57
C ARG A 358 -16.93 12.86 -7.06
N CYS A 359 -15.76 12.82 -6.42
CA CYS A 359 -15.64 12.84 -4.96
C CYS A 359 -16.06 14.17 -4.34
N PHE A 360 -15.58 15.30 -4.86
CA PHE A 360 -15.64 16.58 -4.13
C PHE A 360 -16.42 17.68 -4.86
N GLY A 361 -16.80 17.49 -6.13
CA GLY A 361 -17.52 18.48 -6.92
C GLY A 361 -16.62 19.50 -7.63
N PRO A 362 -17.22 20.49 -8.32
CA PRO A 362 -16.50 21.53 -9.05
C PRO A 362 -15.56 22.32 -8.12
N GLY A 363 -14.31 22.54 -8.53
CA GLY A 363 -13.28 23.23 -7.74
C GLY A 363 -12.23 22.33 -7.08
N SER A 364 -12.37 21.01 -7.20
CA SER A 364 -11.43 20.01 -6.64
C SER A 364 -10.37 19.49 -7.61
N VAL A 365 -10.31 20.04 -8.83
CA VAL A 365 -9.42 19.58 -9.91
C VAL A 365 -8.28 20.55 -10.09
N ARG A 366 -7.07 20.13 -9.70
CA ARG A 366 -5.78 20.64 -10.18
C ARG A 366 -4.65 19.61 -10.00
N PHE A 367 -4.86 18.33 -10.35
CA PHE A 367 -3.69 17.45 -10.54
C PHE A 367 -2.98 17.92 -11.82
N ARG A 368 -1.71 18.33 -11.68
CA ARG A 368 -0.89 18.94 -12.73
C ARG A 368 -0.95 18.18 -14.05
N ASP A 369 -1.18 18.91 -15.14
CA ASP A 369 -1.14 18.46 -16.54
C ASP A 369 0.27 18.05 -17.05
N GLU A 370 1.19 17.61 -16.19
CA GLU A 370 2.59 17.36 -16.58
C GLU A 370 2.92 15.92 -17.00
N ILE A 371 1.94 14.99 -17.10
CA ILE A 371 2.23 13.60 -17.52
C ILE A 371 1.86 13.30 -18.99
N LEU A 372 1.30 14.27 -19.73
CA LEU A 372 0.96 14.07 -21.15
C LEU A 372 2.01 14.59 -22.15
N SER A 373 3.13 15.21 -21.71
CA SER A 373 4.16 15.73 -22.64
C SER A 373 5.35 14.78 -22.88
N ALA A 374 5.41 13.61 -22.23
CA ALA A 374 6.51 12.65 -22.42
C ALA A 374 6.18 11.47 -23.37
N ALA A 375 5.03 11.50 -24.05
CA ALA A 375 4.62 10.48 -25.01
C ALA A 375 4.35 11.07 -26.41
N SER A 376 5.29 11.86 -26.92
CA SER A 376 5.44 12.06 -28.36
C SER A 376 6.79 11.49 -28.77
N PRO A 377 6.83 10.36 -29.52
CA PRO A 377 8.03 10.05 -30.27
C PRO A 377 8.24 11.21 -31.23
N SER A 378 9.36 11.89 -31.09
CA SER A 378 9.87 12.74 -32.15
C SER A 378 9.93 11.87 -33.41
N ASN A 379 9.25 12.31 -34.46
CA ASN A 379 9.41 11.79 -35.80
C ASN A 379 10.86 12.03 -36.23
N GLY A 380 11.73 11.07 -35.92
CA GLY A 380 13.07 10.95 -36.46
C GLY A 380 12.97 10.24 -37.80
N GLU A 381 13.28 10.99 -38.84
CA GLU A 381 13.36 10.56 -40.24
C GLU A 381 14.14 9.24 -40.40
N VAL A 382 13.58 8.34 -41.20
CA VAL A 382 14.28 7.16 -41.72
C VAL A 382 15.16 7.61 -42.89
N PRO A 383 16.51 7.50 -42.82
CA PRO A 383 17.34 7.72 -44.00
C PRO A 383 17.20 6.53 -44.96
N GLY A 384 17.06 6.86 -46.24
CA GLY A 384 16.60 5.99 -47.30
C GLY A 384 17.49 4.79 -47.61
N ALA A 385 16.83 3.84 -48.26
CA ALA A 385 17.44 2.76 -49.02
C ALA A 385 18.18 3.32 -50.24
N SER A 386 19.49 3.11 -50.28
CA SER A 386 20.30 2.75 -51.45
C SER A 386 21.73 2.46 -51.01
#